data_AF-A0A1H9U222-F1
#
_entry.id   AF-A0A1H9U222-F1
#
_cell.length_a   1.000
_cell.length_b   1.000
_cell.length_c   1.000
_cell.angle_alpha   90.00
_cell.angle_beta   90.00
_cell.angle_gamma   90.00
#
_symmetry.space_group_name_H-M   'P 1'
#
loop_
_entity.id
_entity.type
_entity.pdbx_description
1 polymer ?
#
loop_
_entity_poly.entity_id
_entity_poly.type
_entity_poly.pdbx_seq_one_letter_code
_entity_poly.pdbx_strand_id
1 'polypeptide(L)'
;MLAGRRTWAWLRVLIQHLPPESHTMTAIRNSLSDVELDEQADLGEPEKGRWSQAEQLLALLADRVAQLQYTLICVNTEKKSQRPDQPEPIRRPGAKPRKRKTAPMSDAAAERLFQLINGGAA
;
A
#
# COMPACT_ATOMS: atom_id res chain seq x y z
N MET A 1 -3.49 24.53 -43.08
CA MET A 1 -2.70 23.59 -42.24
C MET A 1 -2.53 24.20 -40.86
N LEU A 2 -3.33 23.78 -39.87
CA LEU A 2 -3.19 24.25 -38.49
C LEU A 2 -2.14 23.38 -37.78
N ALA A 3 -0.89 23.84 -37.72
CA ALA A 3 0.09 23.27 -36.80
C ALA A 3 -0.32 23.68 -35.37
N GLY A 4 -1.18 22.87 -34.73
CA GLY A 4 -1.60 23.09 -33.35
C GLY A 4 -0.39 23.07 -32.43
N ARG A 5 -0.08 24.20 -31.79
CA ARG A 5 1.02 24.31 -30.82
C ARG A 5 0.74 23.35 -29.66
N ARG A 6 1.52 22.29 -29.58
CA ARG A 6 1.47 21.32 -28.48
C ARG A 6 2.01 22.00 -27.22
N THR A 7 1.18 22.15 -26.21
CA THR A 7 1.54 22.78 -24.94
C THR A 7 2.16 21.77 -23.99
N TRP A 8 2.88 22.25 -22.96
CA TRP A 8 3.37 21.41 -21.88
C TRP A 8 2.24 20.66 -21.15
N ALA A 9 1.05 21.25 -21.09
CA ALA A 9 -0.14 20.58 -20.54
C ALA A 9 -0.52 19.34 -21.37
N TRP A 10 -0.47 19.44 -22.70
CA TRP A 10 -0.74 18.31 -23.59
C TRP A 10 0.28 17.17 -23.42
N LEU A 11 1.58 17.51 -23.37
CA LEU A 11 2.63 16.52 -23.16
C LEU A 11 2.50 15.83 -21.80
N ARG A 12 2.17 16.59 -20.75
CA ARG A 12 1.92 16.06 -19.41
C ARG A 12 0.79 15.04 -19.42
N VAL A 13 -0.32 15.35 -20.07
CA VAL A 13 -1.47 14.43 -20.18
C VAL A 13 -1.05 13.15 -20.90
N LEU A 14 -0.30 13.25 -22.01
CA LEU A 14 0.19 12.06 -22.71
C LEU A 14 1.09 11.20 -21.83
N ILE A 15 2.08 11.79 -21.17
CA ILE A 15 2.99 11.05 -20.28
C ILE A 15 2.20 10.38 -19.15
N GLN A 16 1.28 11.12 -18.52
CA GLN A 16 0.46 10.58 -17.45
C GLN A 16 -0.36 9.39 -17.92
N HIS A 17 -0.89 9.38 -19.15
CA HIS A 17 -1.76 8.33 -19.67
C HIS A 17 -1.07 7.28 -20.55
N LEU A 18 0.26 7.25 -20.58
CA LEU A 18 0.99 6.16 -21.22
C LEU A 18 0.67 4.80 -20.56
N PRO A 19 0.65 3.70 -21.33
CA PRO A 19 0.62 2.37 -20.76
C PRO A 19 1.81 2.18 -19.80
N PRO A 20 1.61 1.54 -18.64
CA PRO A 20 2.69 1.29 -17.67
C PRO A 20 3.84 0.46 -18.27
N GLU A 21 3.52 -0.41 -19.24
CA GLU A 21 4.47 -1.25 -19.99
C GLU A 21 5.16 -0.51 -21.16
N SER A 22 4.91 0.79 -21.34
CA SER A 22 5.50 1.54 -22.46
C SER A 22 6.99 1.79 -22.25
N HIS A 23 7.74 1.81 -23.35
CA HIS A 23 9.19 2.03 -23.33
C HIS A 23 9.60 3.33 -22.61
N THR A 24 8.78 4.38 -22.73
CA THR A 24 8.99 5.66 -22.05
C THR A 24 8.82 5.54 -20.54
N MET A 25 7.78 4.85 -20.06
CA MET A 25 7.56 4.64 -18.63
C MET A 25 8.67 3.78 -18.02
N THR A 26 9.14 2.77 -18.75
CA THR A 26 10.30 1.97 -18.35
C THR A 26 11.59 2.78 -18.30
N ALA A 27 11.84 3.64 -19.29
CA ALA A 27 13.01 4.53 -19.29
C ALA A 27 12.98 5.52 -18.11
N ILE A 28 11.80 6.07 -17.78
CA ILE A 28 11.63 6.93 -16.60
C ILE A 28 11.93 6.14 -15.31
N ARG A 29 11.40 4.92 -15.18
CA ARG A 29 11.69 4.06 -14.01
C ARG A 29 13.18 3.76 -13.88
N ASN A 30 13.86 3.46 -14.98
CA ASN A 30 15.29 3.15 -14.99
C ASN A 30 16.18 4.40 -14.83
N SER A 31 15.62 5.60 -14.88
CA SER A 31 16.37 6.85 -14.65
C SER A 31 16.45 7.23 -13.17
N LEU A 32 15.75 6.50 -12.30
CA LEU A 32 15.88 6.63 -10.84
C LEU A 32 17.26 6.18 -10.40
N SER A 33 17.83 6.90 -9.43
CA SER A 33 19.09 6.51 -8.79
C SER A 33 18.92 5.27 -7.90
N ASP A 34 20.00 4.54 -7.64
CA ASP A 34 19.96 3.36 -6.78
C ASP A 34 19.39 3.65 -5.38
N VAL A 35 19.70 4.84 -4.82
CA VAL A 35 19.16 5.30 -3.53
C VAL A 35 17.64 5.47 -3.60
N GLU A 36 17.12 6.08 -4.67
CA GLU A 36 15.67 6.25 -4.86
C GLU A 36 14.96 4.91 -5.11
N LEU A 37 15.62 3.96 -5.77
CA LEU A 37 15.10 2.61 -5.98
C LEU A 37 15.03 1.81 -4.67
N ASP A 38 16.06 1.90 -3.83
CA ASP A 38 16.09 1.26 -2.51
C ASP A 38 15.02 1.87 -1.58
N GLU A 39 14.91 3.20 -1.54
CA GLU A 39 13.85 3.89 -0.80
C GLU A 39 12.45 3.46 -1.27
N GLN A 40 12.26 3.30 -2.59
CA GLN A 40 11.01 2.82 -3.15
C GLN A 40 10.74 1.33 -2.85
N ALA A 41 11.77 0.51 -2.69
CA ALA A 41 11.61 -0.89 -2.32
C ALA A 41 11.11 -1.04 -0.87
N ASP A 42 11.63 -0.22 0.05
CA ASP A 42 11.30 -0.27 1.47
C ASP A 42 10.01 0.50 1.81
N LEU A 43 9.85 1.70 1.25
CA LEU A 43 8.78 2.65 1.58
C LEU A 43 7.79 2.85 0.43
N GLY A 44 7.88 2.05 -0.62
CA GLY A 44 7.01 2.14 -1.78
C GLY A 44 5.54 2.10 -1.35
N GLU A 45 4.75 3.03 -1.89
CA GLU A 45 3.30 3.02 -1.79
C GLU A 45 2.73 2.51 -3.11
N PRO A 46 2.68 1.19 -3.32
CA PRO A 46 2.29 0.63 -4.61
C PRO A 46 0.83 0.98 -4.95
N GLU A 47 -0.02 1.31 -3.98
CA GLU A 47 -1.36 1.82 -4.18
C GLU A 47 -1.44 3.19 -4.89
N LYS A 48 -0.36 3.98 -4.86
CA LYS A 48 -0.28 5.26 -5.60
C LYS A 48 0.05 5.08 -7.08
N GLY A 49 0.54 3.89 -7.45
CA GLY A 49 0.91 3.53 -8.82
C GLY A 49 -0.29 3.18 -9.70
N ARG A 50 -0.06 3.14 -11.02
CA ARG A 50 -1.04 2.62 -11.99
C ARG A 50 -0.67 1.20 -12.32
N TRP A 51 -1.52 0.26 -11.93
CA TRP A 51 -1.22 -1.16 -12.13
C TRP A 51 -1.77 -1.69 -13.44
N SER A 52 -0.93 -2.39 -14.19
CA SER A 52 -1.31 -3.28 -15.29
C SER A 52 -1.99 -4.54 -14.74
N GLN A 53 -2.66 -5.30 -15.62
CA GLN A 53 -3.27 -6.58 -15.24
C GLN A 53 -2.21 -7.57 -14.72
N ALA A 54 -1.00 -7.53 -15.29
CA ALA A 54 0.11 -8.36 -14.83
C ALA A 54 0.56 -7.97 -13.42
N GLU A 55 0.68 -6.67 -13.13
CA GLU A 55 1.02 -6.17 -11.80
C GLU A 55 -0.01 -6.58 -10.74
N GLN A 56 -1.31 -6.60 -11.11
CA GLN A 56 -2.36 -7.13 -10.23
C GLN A 56 -2.19 -8.61 -9.90
N LEU A 57 -1.86 -9.43 -10.91
CA LEU A 57 -1.63 -10.86 -10.74
C LEU A 57 -0.34 -11.15 -9.96
N LEU A 58 0.72 -10.37 -10.21
CA LEU A 58 2.00 -10.48 -9.49
C LEU A 58 1.84 -10.15 -8.01
N ALA A 59 1.12 -9.08 -7.69
CA ALA A 59 0.85 -8.77 -6.29
C ALA A 59 -0.04 -9.84 -5.64
N LEU A 60 -0.97 -10.45 -6.39
CA LEU A 60 -1.77 -11.55 -5.85
C LEU A 60 -0.88 -12.74 -5.51
N LEU A 61 0.07 -13.07 -6.38
CA LEU A 61 1.06 -14.11 -6.13
C LEU A 61 1.91 -13.79 -4.89
N ALA A 62 2.42 -12.56 -4.78
CA ALA A 62 3.20 -12.10 -3.64
C ALA A 62 2.40 -12.23 -2.32
N ASP A 63 1.13 -11.82 -2.31
CA ASP A 63 0.25 -11.98 -1.14
C ASP A 63 0.10 -13.46 -0.73
N ARG A 64 -0.01 -14.38 -1.70
CA ARG A 64 -0.11 -15.83 -1.43
C ARG A 64 1.19 -16.41 -0.90
N VAL A 65 2.33 -15.99 -1.44
CA VAL A 65 3.65 -16.41 -0.95
C VAL A 65 3.87 -15.93 0.49
N ALA A 66 3.52 -14.68 0.80
CA ALA A 66 3.60 -14.16 2.17
C ALA A 66 2.74 -14.97 3.14
N GLN A 67 1.50 -15.32 2.76
CA GLN A 67 0.63 -16.16 3.59
C GLN A 67 1.17 -17.59 3.77
N LEU A 68 1.78 -18.17 2.73
CA LEU A 68 2.43 -19.48 2.83
C LEU A 68 3.62 -19.44 3.80
N GLN A 69 4.47 -18.42 3.70
CA GLN A 69 5.59 -18.21 4.62
C GLN A 69 5.09 -18.04 6.07
N TYR A 70 4.08 -17.20 6.28
CA TYR A 70 3.44 -17.01 7.59
C TYR A 70 2.93 -18.33 8.17
N THR A 71 2.21 -19.12 7.36
CA THR A 71 1.67 -20.41 7.77
C THR A 71 2.78 -21.37 8.15
N LEU A 72 3.85 -21.42 7.36
CA LEU A 72 5.01 -22.26 7.65
C LEU A 72 5.67 -21.86 8.97
N ILE A 73 5.89 -20.58 9.22
CA ILE A 73 6.44 -20.09 10.50
C ILE A 73 5.53 -20.50 11.66
N CYS A 74 4.22 -20.29 11.52
CA CYS A 74 3.25 -20.59 12.57
C CYS A 74 3.18 -22.07 12.93
N VAL A 75 3.26 -22.96 11.94
CA VAL A 75 3.27 -24.42 12.15
C VAL A 75 4.57 -24.86 12.84
N ASN A 76 5.68 -24.18 12.56
CA ASN A 76 7.00 -24.47 13.16
C ASN A 76 7.28 -23.68 14.45
N THR A 77 6.29 -22.93 14.97
CA THR A 77 6.42 -22.18 16.23
C THR A 77 5.49 -22.76 17.28
N GLU A 78 6.09 -23.33 18.33
CA GLU A 78 5.37 -24.00 19.43
C GLU A 78 4.51 -23.03 20.24
N LYS A 79 5.08 -21.90 20.65
CA LYS A 79 4.40 -20.91 21.48
C LYS A 79 3.63 -19.93 20.60
N LYS A 80 2.31 -19.86 20.77
CA LYS A 80 1.46 -18.90 20.05
C LYS A 80 1.92 -17.45 20.20
N SER A 81 2.49 -17.08 21.35
CA SER A 81 3.01 -15.73 21.61
C SER A 81 4.26 -15.36 20.82
N GLN A 82 4.94 -16.33 20.22
CA GLN A 82 6.12 -16.12 19.39
C GLN A 82 5.79 -16.09 17.89
N ARG A 83 4.52 -16.33 17.53
CA ARG A 83 4.10 -16.29 16.12
C ARG A 83 4.11 -14.83 15.64
N PRO A 84 4.61 -14.56 14.44
CA PRO A 84 4.56 -13.22 13.86
C PRO A 84 3.12 -12.78 13.62
N ASP A 85 2.93 -11.50 13.35
CA ASP A 85 1.65 -10.99 12.86
C ASP A 85 1.35 -11.54 11.45
N GLN A 86 0.05 -11.65 11.15
CA GLN A 86 -0.38 -12.05 9.81
C GLN A 86 0.06 -10.98 8.79
N PRO A 87 0.65 -11.37 7.64
CA PRO A 87 1.10 -10.40 6.64
C PRO A 87 -0.09 -9.61 6.08
N GLU A 88 0.09 -8.29 5.97
CA GLU A 88 -0.87 -7.40 5.30
C GLU A 88 -0.71 -7.56 3.77
N PRO A 89 -1.81 -7.81 3.02
CA PRO A 89 -1.74 -7.85 1.57
C PRO A 89 -1.27 -6.53 0.98
N ILE A 90 -0.54 -6.59 -0.13
CA ILE A 90 -0.09 -5.41 -0.89
C ILE A 90 -1.31 -4.58 -1.27
N ARG A 91 -1.25 -3.27 -1.04
CA ARG A 91 -2.38 -2.39 -1.32
C ARG A 91 -2.51 -2.18 -2.82
N ARG A 92 -3.70 -2.47 -3.34
CA ARG A 92 -4.03 -2.24 -4.75
C ARG A 92 -4.39 -0.77 -4.99
N PRO A 93 -4.16 -0.22 -6.18
CA PRO A 93 -4.61 1.13 -6.50
C PRO A 93 -6.12 1.28 -6.29
N GLY A 94 -6.51 2.33 -5.57
CA GLY A 94 -7.90 2.60 -5.20
C GLY A 94 -8.47 1.70 -4.08
N ALA A 95 -7.73 0.70 -3.59
CA ALA A 95 -8.15 -0.07 -2.42
C ALA A 95 -7.87 0.75 -1.14
N LYS A 96 -8.91 0.90 -0.32
CA LYS A 96 -8.77 1.55 0.99
C LYS A 96 -8.01 0.62 1.95
N PRO A 97 -7.18 1.16 2.86
CA PRO A 97 -6.54 0.36 3.89
C PRO A 97 -7.60 -0.39 4.71
N ARG A 98 -7.33 -1.66 5.02
CA ARG A 98 -8.23 -2.46 5.84
C ARG A 98 -8.31 -1.79 7.21
N LYS A 99 -9.50 -1.30 7.58
CA LYS A 99 -9.72 -0.72 8.91
C LYS A 99 -9.34 -1.77 9.95
N ARG A 100 -8.34 -1.46 10.81
CA ARG A 100 -8.07 -2.28 11.99
C ARG A 100 -9.36 -2.31 12.81
N LYS A 101 -9.81 -3.51 13.17
CA LYS A 101 -10.92 -3.64 14.12
C LYS A 101 -10.44 -3.03 15.42
N THR A 102 -10.95 -1.86 15.77
CA THR A 102 -10.75 -1.30 17.11
C THR A 102 -11.30 -2.30 18.11
N ALA A 103 -10.49 -2.64 19.12
CA ALA A 103 -10.96 -3.46 20.22
C ALA A 103 -12.20 -2.79 20.84
N PRO A 104 -13.18 -3.57 21.36
CA PRO A 104 -14.26 -2.99 22.13
C PRO A 104 -13.67 -2.14 23.26
N MET A 105 -14.26 -0.96 23.48
CA MET A 105 -13.81 -0.05 24.53
C MET A 105 -13.83 -0.79 25.87
N SER A 106 -12.73 -0.73 26.63
CA SER A 106 -12.70 -1.31 27.97
C SER A 106 -13.60 -0.52 28.91
N ASP A 107 -14.12 -1.16 29.96
CA ASP A 107 -14.99 -0.50 30.94
C ASP A 107 -14.29 0.71 31.59
N ALA A 108 -12.98 0.64 31.82
CA ALA A 108 -12.20 1.76 32.32
C ALA A 108 -12.10 2.93 31.32
N ALA A 109 -12.00 2.64 30.02
CA ALA A 109 -12.03 3.66 28.99
C ALA A 109 -13.45 4.26 28.83
N ALA A 110 -14.49 3.45 29.02
CA ALA A 110 -15.88 3.87 29.03
C ALA A 110 -16.16 4.84 30.17
N GLU A 111 -15.72 4.50 31.38
CA GLU A 111 -15.88 5.31 32.58
C GLU A 111 -15.13 6.64 32.45
N ARG A 112 -13.90 6.62 31.94
CA ARG A 112 -13.13 7.84 31.67
C ARG A 112 -13.81 8.74 30.64
N LEU A 113 -14.37 8.16 29.58
CA LEU A 113 -15.13 8.89 28.58
C LEU A 113 -16.41 9.50 29.18
N PHE A 114 -17.11 8.74 30.02
CA PHE A 114 -18.31 9.18 30.72
C PHE A 114 -18.03 10.37 31.64
N GLN A 115 -16.93 10.32 32.41
CA GLN A 115 -16.49 11.43 33.26
C GLN A 115 -16.11 12.66 32.44
N LEU A 116 -15.43 12.50 31.30
CA LEU A 116 -15.08 13.62 30.41
C LEU A 116 -16.31 14.29 29.80
N ILE A 117 -17.32 13.52 29.38
CA ILE A 117 -18.55 14.05 28.78
C ILE A 117 -19.41 14.77 29.83
N ASN A 118 -19.47 14.23 31.04
CA ASN A 118 -20.32 14.77 32.12
C ASN A 118 -19.60 15.78 33.02
N GLY A 119 -18.39 16.21 32.65
CA GLY A 119 -17.65 17.25 33.38
C GLY A 119 -17.09 16.80 34.75
N GLY A 120 -16.95 15.49 34.98
CA GLY A 120 -16.47 14.90 36.23
C GLY A 120 -14.95 14.87 36.39
N ALA A 121 -14.19 15.42 35.43
CA ALA A 121 -12.75 15.60 35.56
C ALA A 121 -12.44 16.99 36.15
N ALA A 122 -12.60 17.10 37.46
CA ALA A 122 -11.98 18.12 38.31
C ALA A 122 -11.30 17.41 39.48
#